data_AF-A0A6J7VRM7-F1
#
_entry.id   AF-A0A6J7VRM7-F1
#
_cell.length_a   1.000
_cell.length_b   1.000
_cell.length_c   1.000
_cell.angle_alpha   90.00
_cell.angle_beta   90.00
_cell.angle_gamma   90.00
#
_symmetry.space_group_name_H-M   'P 1'
#
loop_
_entity.id
_entity.type
_entity.pdbx_description
1 polymer ?
#
loop_
_entity_poly.entity_id
_entity_poly.type
_entity_poly.pdbx_seq_one_letter_code
_entity_poly.pdbx_strand_id
1 'polypeptide(L)'
;MATAVVIDPTDFDAVGILTEAIVSLRAHVLIREVDASATVSAPEGWHPLVINAKQGGSSILIVRFNELSASRLRNVADALSKRGWHLDEDRQGATLRQPPGTTATDSAFEVLSAIGIGGAPSATRTLEARDGNGNEVDLQS
;
A
#
# COMPACT_ATOMS: atom_id res chain seq x y z
N MET A 1 -10.07 -8.10 -17.87
CA MET A 1 -8.92 -8.23 -16.96
C MET A 1 -8.33 -6.85 -16.88
N ALA A 2 -8.40 -6.22 -15.70
CA ALA A 2 -7.65 -5.01 -15.44
C ALA A 2 -6.15 -5.32 -15.58
N THR A 3 -5.39 -4.42 -16.19
CA THR A 3 -3.95 -4.61 -16.35
C THR A 3 -3.29 -4.34 -14.99
N ALA A 4 -2.45 -5.27 -14.52
CA ALA A 4 -1.71 -5.04 -13.28
C ALA A 4 -0.75 -3.86 -13.47
N VAL A 5 -0.82 -2.88 -12.56
CA VAL A 5 0.08 -1.73 -12.59
C VAL A 5 1.46 -2.17 -12.11
N VAL A 6 2.49 -1.84 -12.88
CA VAL A 6 3.87 -2.23 -12.59
C VAL A 6 4.59 -1.04 -11.94
N ILE A 7 5.25 -1.29 -10.81
CA ILE A 7 5.99 -0.28 -10.07
C ILE A 7 7.45 -0.72 -9.99
N ASP A 8 8.35 0.01 -10.64
CA ASP A 8 9.79 -0.15 -10.43
C ASP A 8 10.26 0.91 -9.42
N PRO A 9 10.60 0.57 -8.17
CA PRO A 9 10.99 1.58 -7.19
C PRO A 9 12.33 2.25 -7.48
N THR A 10 13.07 1.80 -8.52
CA THR A 10 14.28 2.46 -9.01
C THR A 10 14.01 3.47 -10.12
N ASP A 11 12.81 3.46 -10.69
CA ASP A 11 12.37 4.41 -11.69
C ASP A 11 11.90 5.72 -11.03
N PHE A 12 12.27 6.85 -11.64
CA PHE A 12 11.83 8.16 -11.20
C PHE A 12 10.30 8.32 -11.34
N ASP A 13 9.71 7.67 -12.34
CA ASP A 13 8.27 7.77 -12.63
C ASP A 13 7.39 6.94 -11.68
N ALA A 14 8.00 6.12 -10.80
CA ALA A 14 7.28 5.28 -9.83
C ALA A 14 6.34 6.08 -8.91
N VAL A 15 6.72 7.33 -8.57
CA VAL A 15 5.88 8.23 -7.78
C VAL A 15 4.62 8.64 -8.57
N GLY A 16 4.77 8.92 -9.86
CA GLY A 16 3.68 9.29 -10.75
C GLY A 16 2.68 8.15 -10.91
N ILE A 17 3.19 6.97 -11.26
CA ILE A 17 2.40 5.72 -11.40
C ILE A 17 1.58 5.44 -10.12
N LEU A 18 2.22 5.50 -8.95
CA LEU A 18 1.52 5.28 -7.68
C LEU A 18 0.52 6.39 -7.35
N THR A 19 0.83 7.64 -7.68
CA THR A 19 -0.09 8.76 -7.48
C THR A 19 -1.36 8.53 -8.30
N GLU A 20 -1.23 8.18 -9.58
CA GLU A 20 -2.36 7.90 -10.47
C GLU A 20 -3.17 6.70 -9.98
N ALA A 21 -2.52 5.59 -9.62
CA ALA A 21 -3.20 4.42 -9.09
C ALA A 21 -4.00 4.74 -7.80
N ILE A 22 -3.45 5.56 -6.89
CA ILE A 22 -4.15 5.98 -5.67
C ILE A 22 -5.33 6.90 -6.01
N VAL A 23 -5.19 7.79 -6.98
CA VAL A 23 -6.30 8.63 -7.47
C VAL A 23 -7.41 7.75 -8.07
N SER A 24 -7.08 6.79 -8.94
CA SER A 24 -8.06 5.86 -9.52
C SER A 24 -8.78 5.05 -8.45
N LEU A 25 -8.04 4.53 -7.46
CA LEU A 25 -8.61 3.78 -6.34
C LEU A 25 -9.60 4.63 -5.54
N ARG A 26 -9.21 5.86 -5.17
CA ARG A 26 -10.08 6.79 -4.43
C ARG A 26 -11.29 7.23 -5.25
N ALA A 27 -11.11 7.51 -6.54
CA ALA A 27 -12.18 7.87 -7.46
C ALA A 27 -13.20 6.74 -7.58
N HIS A 28 -12.74 5.48 -7.69
CA HIS A 28 -13.61 4.32 -7.72
C HIS A 28 -14.50 4.25 -6.47
N VAL A 29 -13.91 4.39 -5.28
CA VAL A 29 -14.64 4.36 -4.01
C VAL A 29 -15.71 5.45 -3.94
N LEU A 30 -15.40 6.66 -4.41
CA LEU A 30 -16.36 7.78 -4.43
C LEU A 30 -17.49 7.57 -5.43
N ILE A 31 -17.19 7.05 -6.62
CA ILE A 31 -18.18 6.84 -7.70
C ILE A 31 -19.10 5.66 -7.38
N ARG A 32 -18.53 4.58 -6.83
CA ARG A 32 -19.24 3.31 -6.61
C ARG A 32 -19.81 3.19 -5.20
N GLU A 33 -19.46 4.12 -4.31
CA GLU A 33 -19.83 4.07 -2.90
C GLU A 33 -19.54 2.67 -2.32
N VAL A 34 -18.32 2.19 -2.51
CA VAL A 34 -17.84 0.91 -1.95
C VAL A 34 -16.37 1.08 -1.62
N ASP A 35 -15.94 0.57 -0.46
CA ASP A 35 -14.52 0.57 -0.10
C ASP A 35 -13.71 -0.24 -1.13
N ALA A 36 -12.45 0.12 -1.34
CA ALA A 36 -11.56 -0.59 -2.25
C ALA A 36 -10.17 -0.76 -1.64
N SER A 37 -9.49 -1.81 -2.08
CA SER A 37 -8.15 -2.15 -1.64
C SER A 37 -7.26 -2.38 -2.85
N ALA A 38 -6.01 -1.92 -2.77
CA ALA A 38 -4.98 -2.22 -3.73
C ALA A 38 -3.82 -2.92 -3.01
N THR A 39 -3.38 -4.08 -3.52
CA THR A 39 -2.29 -4.88 -2.94
C THR A 39 -1.06 -4.73 -3.80
N VAL A 40 0.01 -4.20 -3.20
CA VAL A 40 1.35 -4.21 -3.78
C VAL A 40 1.99 -5.55 -3.48
N SER A 41 2.40 -6.27 -4.53
CA SER A 41 3.07 -7.56 -4.39
C SER A 41 4.43 -7.45 -3.70
N ALA A 42 4.85 -8.54 -3.06
CA ALA A 42 6.16 -8.68 -2.43
C ALA A 42 6.82 -9.98 -2.91
N PRO A 43 8.15 -10.10 -2.94
CA PRO A 43 8.79 -11.36 -3.28
C PRO A 43 8.52 -12.36 -2.16
N GLU A 44 8.79 -13.64 -2.45
CA GLU A 44 8.67 -14.70 -1.45
C GLU A 44 9.48 -14.37 -0.19
N GLY A 45 8.88 -14.59 0.98
CA GLY A 45 9.50 -14.31 2.28
C GLY A 45 9.41 -12.85 2.76
N TRP A 46 8.73 -11.97 2.02
CA TRP A 46 8.61 -10.54 2.35
C TRP A 46 7.17 -10.05 2.49
N HIS A 47 7.01 -8.87 3.07
CA HIS A 47 5.73 -8.33 3.52
C HIS A 47 4.96 -7.63 2.41
N PRO A 48 3.74 -8.09 2.06
CA PRO A 48 2.88 -7.34 1.15
C PRO A 48 2.40 -6.03 1.81
N LEU A 49 2.15 -5.04 0.98
CA LEU A 49 1.59 -3.75 1.37
C LEU A 49 0.21 -3.60 0.75
N VAL A 50 -0.76 -3.19 1.55
CA VAL A 50 -2.15 -2.97 1.13
C VAL A 50 -2.51 -1.50 1.34
N ILE A 51 -3.12 -0.91 0.32
CA ILE A 51 -3.65 0.45 0.32
C ILE A 51 -5.18 0.33 0.35
N ASN A 52 -5.80 0.69 1.46
CA ASN A 52 -7.26 0.74 1.55
C ASN A 52 -7.74 2.17 1.34
N ALA A 53 -8.65 2.36 0.38
CA ALA A 53 -9.42 3.58 0.23
C ALA A 53 -10.81 3.39 0.82
N LYS A 54 -11.26 4.37 1.61
CA LYS A 54 -12.54 4.33 2.33
C LYS A 54 -13.50 5.38 1.80
N GLN A 55 -14.79 5.09 1.81
CA GLN A 55 -15.84 6.03 1.36
C GLN A 55 -15.73 7.42 2.04
N GLY A 56 -15.32 7.46 3.31
CA GLY A 56 -15.11 8.71 4.05
C GLY A 56 -13.91 9.56 3.58
N GLY A 57 -13.26 9.22 2.47
CA GLY A 57 -12.13 9.96 1.90
C GLY A 57 -10.79 9.70 2.59
N SER A 58 -10.75 8.82 3.59
CA SER A 58 -9.51 8.40 4.24
C SER A 58 -8.84 7.27 3.46
N SER A 59 -7.53 7.14 3.63
CA SER A 59 -6.77 5.97 3.20
C SER A 59 -6.08 5.31 4.37
N ILE A 60 -5.91 4.00 4.33
CA ILE A 60 -5.19 3.24 5.36
C ILE A 60 -4.16 2.39 4.63
N LEU A 61 -2.89 2.66 4.89
CA LEU A 61 -1.79 1.82 4.43
C LEU A 61 -1.56 0.72 5.47
N ILE A 62 -1.37 -0.51 5.01
CA ILE A 62 -1.23 -1.68 5.88
C ILE A 62 -0.07 -2.53 5.38
N VAL A 63 0.92 -2.77 6.24
CA VAL A 63 1.94 -3.79 6.00
C VAL A 63 1.56 -5.03 6.80
N ARG A 64 1.42 -6.19 6.14
CA ARG A 64 1.19 -7.47 6.82
C ARG A 64 2.50 -8.24 6.92
N PHE A 65 2.92 -8.56 8.13
CA PHE A 65 4.16 -9.28 8.34
C PHE A 65 3.94 -10.78 8.07
N ASN A 66 4.57 -11.28 7.01
CA ASN A 66 4.92 -12.70 6.91
C ASN A 66 5.75 -13.16 8.12
N GLU A 67 5.89 -14.48 8.28
CA GLU A 67 6.59 -15.08 9.41
C GLU A 67 8.02 -14.52 9.57
N LEU A 68 8.26 -13.86 10.70
CA LEU A 68 9.53 -13.25 11.05
C LEU A 68 10.07 -13.87 12.33
N SER A 69 11.40 -13.96 12.42
CA SER A 69 12.04 -14.14 13.73
C SER A 69 11.74 -12.94 14.63
N ALA A 70 11.74 -13.15 15.95
CA ALA A 70 11.49 -12.09 16.92
C ALA A 70 12.45 -10.87 16.76
N SER A 71 13.71 -11.10 16.37
CA SER A 71 14.67 -10.02 16.14
C SER A 71 14.35 -9.19 14.90
N ARG A 72 13.94 -9.84 13.79
CA ARG A 72 13.53 -9.14 12.57
C ARG A 72 12.25 -8.35 12.79
N LEU A 73 11.26 -8.96 13.46
CA LEU A 73 10.02 -8.29 13.81
C LEU A 73 10.29 -7.00 14.60
N ARG A 74 11.16 -7.05 15.62
CA ARG A 74 11.53 -5.88 16.41
C ARG A 74 12.13 -4.77 15.55
N ASN A 75 13.07 -5.09 14.68
CA ASN A 75 13.72 -4.10 13.82
C ASN A 75 12.73 -3.42 12.86
N VAL A 76 11.85 -4.21 12.23
CA VAL A 76 10.81 -3.69 11.32
C VAL A 76 9.80 -2.84 12.08
N ALA A 77 9.35 -3.33 13.23
CA ALA A 77 8.41 -2.63 14.09
C ALA A 77 8.96 -1.29 14.59
N ASP A 78 10.21 -1.25 15.05
CA ASP A 78 10.89 -0.03 15.48
C ASP A 78 11.04 0.97 14.32
N ALA A 79 11.38 0.49 13.11
CA ALA A 79 11.52 1.34 11.93
C ALA A 79 10.17 1.96 11.50
N LEU A 80 9.10 1.16 11.51
CA LEU A 80 7.74 1.60 11.20
C LEU A 80 7.22 2.59 12.25
N SER A 81 7.41 2.29 13.53
CA SER A 81 6.98 3.17 14.62
C SER A 81 7.64 4.55 14.56
N LYS A 82 8.94 4.63 14.25
CA LYS A 82 9.64 5.90 14.04
C LYS A 82 9.10 6.73 12.87
N ARG A 83 8.39 6.10 11.94
CA ARG A 83 7.72 6.74 10.79
C ARG A 83 6.23 7.01 11.07
N GLY A 84 5.76 6.85 12.31
CA GLY A 84 4.37 7.13 12.70
C GLY A 84 3.38 6.01 12.37
N TRP A 85 3.86 4.83 11.96
CA TRP A 85 3.01 3.66 11.80
C TRP A 85 2.66 3.05 13.16
N HIS A 86 1.44 2.53 13.26
CA HIS A 86 0.91 1.91 14.47
C HIS A 86 0.94 0.40 14.30
N LEU A 87 1.58 -0.30 15.22
CA LEU A 87 1.57 -1.77 15.21
C LEU A 87 0.18 -2.28 15.58
N ASP A 88 -0.23 -3.35 14.90
CA ASP A 88 -1.47 -4.04 15.24
C ASP A 88 -1.33 -4.75 16.60
N GLU A 89 -2.46 -5.00 17.27
CA GLU A 89 -2.49 -5.59 18.61
C GLU A 89 -1.81 -6.97 18.66
N ASP A 90 -1.98 -7.75 17.59
CA ASP A 90 -1.37 -9.06 17.41
C ASP A 90 0.11 -9.00 16.97
N ARG A 91 0.62 -7.80 16.69
CA ARG A 91 1.96 -7.52 16.13
C ARG A 91 2.25 -8.26 14.82
N GLN A 92 1.23 -8.60 14.06
CA GLN A 92 1.34 -9.24 12.75
C GLN A 92 1.29 -8.23 11.60
N GLY A 93 1.26 -6.94 11.91
CA GLY A 93 1.29 -5.89 10.92
C GLY A 93 1.47 -4.51 11.54
N ALA A 94 1.45 -3.52 10.66
CA ALA A 94 1.40 -2.13 11.02
C ALA A 94 0.47 -1.37 10.07
N THR A 95 -0.13 -0.30 10.59
CA THR A 95 -1.03 0.57 9.84
C THR A 95 -0.63 2.03 9.93
N LEU A 96 -0.78 2.75 8.81
CA LEU A 96 -0.70 4.20 8.75
C LEU A 96 -2.04 4.74 8.27
N ARG A 97 -2.72 5.49 9.12
CA ARG A 97 -3.97 6.15 8.77
C ARG A 97 -3.67 7.51 8.14
N GLN A 98 -4.19 7.71 6.94
CA GLN A 98 -4.14 8.95 6.20
C GLN A 98 -5.52 9.60 6.22
N PRO A 99 -5.71 10.73 6.92
CA PRO A 99 -7.01 11.37 7.03
C PRO A 99 -7.48 11.91 5.68
N PRO A 100 -8.78 12.22 5.54
CA PRO A 100 -9.30 12.91 4.36
C PRO A 100 -8.53 14.19 4.09
N GLY A 101 -8.23 14.44 2.81
CA GLY A 101 -7.41 15.58 2.39
C GLY A 101 -5.91 15.28 2.24
N THR A 102 -5.42 14.10 2.66
CA THR A 102 -4.04 13.67 2.34
C THR A 102 -3.88 13.56 0.83
N THR A 103 -2.87 14.20 0.26
CA THR A 103 -2.68 14.18 -1.20
C THR A 103 -2.31 12.77 -1.67
N ALA A 104 -2.66 12.42 -2.91
CA ALA A 104 -2.30 11.12 -3.46
C ALA A 104 -0.77 10.97 -3.59
N THR A 105 -0.06 12.08 -3.84
CA THR A 105 1.41 12.11 -3.92
C THR A 105 2.06 11.84 -2.57
N ASP A 106 1.57 12.43 -1.48
CA ASP A 106 2.07 12.10 -0.13
C ASP A 106 1.86 10.61 0.19
N SER A 107 0.69 10.08 -0.18
CA SER A 107 0.41 8.65 -0.07
C SER A 107 1.37 7.79 -0.91
N ALA A 108 1.69 8.21 -2.14
CA ALA A 108 2.62 7.50 -3.02
C ALA A 108 4.04 7.46 -2.44
N PHE A 109 4.53 8.56 -1.87
CA PHE A 109 5.83 8.57 -1.19
C PHE A 109 5.87 7.63 0.01
N GLU A 110 4.82 7.61 0.83
CA GLU A 110 4.72 6.68 1.95
C GLU A 110 4.73 5.21 1.47
N VAL A 111 3.97 4.92 0.40
CA VAL A 111 3.94 3.59 -0.23
C VAL A 111 5.32 3.17 -0.72
N LEU A 112 6.03 4.01 -1.49
CA LEU A 112 7.40 3.72 -1.95
C LEU A 112 8.36 3.49 -0.78
N SER A 113 8.25 4.31 0.26
CA SER A 113 9.09 4.16 1.47
C SER A 113 8.84 2.83 2.19
N ALA A 114 7.61 2.32 2.11
CA ALA A 114 7.17 1.07 2.73
C ALA A 114 7.44 -0.16 1.86
N ILE A 115 7.54 -0.03 0.53
CA ILE A 115 7.95 -1.14 -0.37
C ILE A 115 9.33 -1.68 0.02
N GLY A 116 10.24 -0.80 0.49
CA GLY A 116 11.54 -1.21 1.02
C GLY A 116 11.46 -2.12 2.26
N ILE A 117 10.33 -2.16 2.97
CA ILE A 117 10.09 -3.04 4.12
C ILE A 117 9.74 -4.47 3.64
N GLY A 118 9.11 -4.60 2.48
CA GLY A 118 9.05 -5.83 1.69
C GLY A 118 10.40 -6.21 1.03
N GLY A 119 11.46 -5.49 1.40
CA GLY A 119 12.89 -5.81 1.38
C GLY A 119 13.57 -6.33 0.12
N ALA A 120 13.01 -5.97 -1.02
CA ALA A 120 13.84 -5.72 -2.19
C ALA A 120 13.45 -4.35 -2.76
N PRO A 121 14.18 -3.28 -2.40
CA PRO A 121 13.88 -1.92 -2.89
C PRO A 121 14.12 -1.80 -4.40
N SER A 122 14.87 -2.72 -5.01
CA SER A 122 15.15 -2.72 -6.45
C SER A 122 14.30 -3.70 -7.25
N ALA A 123 13.41 -4.46 -6.61
CA ALA A 123 12.57 -5.41 -7.31
C ALA A 123 11.27 -4.74 -7.77
N THR A 124 10.93 -4.92 -9.03
CA THR A 124 9.65 -4.51 -9.60
C THR A 124 8.48 -5.14 -8.84
N ARG A 125 7.44 -4.35 -8.60
CA ARG A 125 6.20 -4.73 -7.93
C ARG A 125 5.03 -4.68 -8.90
N THR A 126 3.99 -5.42 -8.57
CA THR A 126 2.69 -5.32 -9.21
C THR A 126 1.68 -4.79 -8.20
N LEU A 127 0.75 -3.98 -8.68
CA LEU A 127 -0.35 -3.44 -7.90
C LEU A 127 -1.67 -3.90 -8.53
N GLU A 128 -2.45 -4.61 -7.72
CA GLU A 128 -3.76 -5.13 -8.12
C GLU A 128 -4.82 -4.60 -7.16
N ALA A 129 -5.96 -4.14 -7.68
CA ALA A 129 -7.01 -3.58 -6.85
C ALA A 129 -8.36 -4.27 -7.01
N ARG A 130 -9.08 -4.36 -5.89
CA ARG A 130 -10.43 -4.91 -5.78
C ARG A 130 -11.30 -4.08 -4.86
N ASP A 131 -12.59 -3.99 -5.20
CA ASP A 131 -13.61 -3.38 -4.35
C ASP A 131 -14.09 -4.35 -3.25
N GLY A 132 -14.88 -3.84 -2.31
CA GLY A 132 -15.48 -4.63 -1.23
C GLY A 132 -16.46 -5.72 -1.67
N ASN A 133 -16.89 -5.71 -2.94
CA ASN A 133 -17.72 -6.73 -3.55
C ASN A 133 -16.89 -7.80 -4.30
N GLY A 134 -15.56 -7.63 -4.37
CA GLY A 134 -14.65 -8.52 -5.06
C GLY A 134 -14.46 -8.21 -6.55
N ASN A 135 -14.99 -7.11 -7.07
CA ASN A 135 -14.79 -6.69 -8.46
C ASN A 135 -13.39 -6.08 -8.63
N GLU A 136 -12.78 -6.31 -9.79
CA GLU A 136 -11.53 -5.64 -10.17
C GLU A 136 -11.74 -4.11 -10.28
N VAL A 137 -10.78 -3.35 -9.76
CA VAL A 137 -10.72 -1.89 -9.94
C VAL A 137 -9.68 -1.59 -11.01
N ASP A 138 -10.10 -0.83 -12.03
CA ASP A 138 -9.20 -0.37 -13.07
C ASP A 138 -8.32 0.76 -12.52
N LEU A 139 -7.02 0.47 -12.39
CA LEU A 139 -6.03 1.43 -11.93
C LEU A 139 -5.37 2.05 -13.16
N GLN A 140 -5.40 3.38 -13.24
CA GLN A 140 -4.63 4.10 -14.25
C GLN A 140 -3.18 4.22 -13.77
N SER A 141 -2.24 4.13 -14.70
CA SER A 141 -0.79 4.19 -14.48
C SER A 141 -0.10 4.85 -15.66
#